data_AF-A0A094FSB9-F1
#
_entry.id   AF-A0A094FSB9-F1
#
_cell.length_a   1.000
_cell.length_b   1.000
_cell.length_c   1.000
_cell.angle_alpha   90.00
_cell.angle_beta   90.00
_cell.angle_gamma   90.00
#
_symmetry.space_group_name_H-M   'P 1'
#
loop_
_entity.id
_entity.type
_entity.pdbx_description
1 polymer ?
#
loop_
_entity_poly.entity_id
_entity_poly.type
_entity_poly.pdbx_seq_one_letter_code
_entity_poly.pdbx_strand_id
1 'polypeptide(L)'
;MGVRVMRTQIMSLFNGRAKYPLLALASLFIIYLIGAASPGDRNVFNPINRFTQDSKSTSVAADVNEDVAFCVATKDHPEDLVEFFIHHYHHHGIRRFYVMDDGSSTPLSTFNDYGIPREHVSFHYFDDAAKVSLMQIHIYSECIRLYGSNHKWMAFIDSDEFIETIK
;
A
#
# COMPACT_ATOMS: atom_id res chain seq x y z
N MET A 1 -27.03 63.96 -4.53
CA MET A 1 -26.17 64.01 -3.32
C MET A 1 -25.92 62.56 -2.92
N GLY A 2 -24.84 61.87 -3.32
CA GLY A 2 -23.44 62.15 -2.98
C GLY A 2 -23.28 61.93 -1.47
N VAL A 3 -22.72 60.82 -0.96
CA VAL A 3 -21.29 60.46 -1.01
C VAL A 3 -21.11 58.94 -0.88
N ARG A 4 -20.33 58.34 -1.81
CA ARG A 4 -19.70 57.01 -1.65
C ARG A 4 -18.53 57.15 -0.68
N VAL A 5 -18.47 56.33 0.37
CA VAL A 5 -17.27 56.18 1.20
C VAL A 5 -16.54 54.93 0.75
N MET A 6 -15.49 55.14 -0.05
CA MET A 6 -14.49 54.14 -0.40
C MET A 6 -13.47 54.10 0.74
N ARG A 7 -13.42 53.00 1.50
CA ARG A 7 -12.35 52.77 2.48
C ARG A 7 -11.36 51.75 1.93
N THR A 8 -10.21 52.27 1.51
CA THR A 8 -8.98 51.55 1.21
C THR A 8 -8.24 51.25 2.51
N GLN A 9 -7.94 49.98 2.80
CA GLN A 9 -6.84 49.56 3.68
C GLN A 9 -6.25 48.28 3.07
N ILE A 10 -5.17 48.41 2.30
CA ILE A 10 -3.76 48.18 2.70
C ILE A 10 -3.52 46.75 3.18
N MET A 11 -2.78 46.02 2.33
CA MET A 11 -2.19 44.71 2.58
C MET A 11 -1.41 44.67 3.90
N SER A 12 -1.68 43.64 4.70
CA SER A 12 -0.82 43.17 5.79
C SER A 12 -0.32 41.77 5.44
N LEU A 13 0.67 41.69 4.55
CA LEU A 13 1.60 40.56 4.49
C LEU A 13 2.73 40.89 5.46
N PHE A 14 2.96 40.03 6.46
CA PHE A 14 4.20 39.79 7.21
C PHE A 14 3.88 39.38 8.66
N ASN A 15 3.88 38.07 8.93
CA ASN A 15 4.66 37.46 10.02
C ASN A 15 4.29 35.98 10.19
N GLY A 16 5.11 35.09 9.64
CA GLY A 16 4.99 33.64 9.85
C GLY A 16 6.30 32.89 9.63
N ARG A 17 7.45 33.55 9.75
CA ARG A 17 8.77 32.95 9.50
C ARG A 17 9.56 32.88 10.80
N ALA A 18 10.14 31.70 11.05
CA ALA A 18 11.06 31.32 12.12
C ALA A 18 10.45 30.82 13.45
N LYS A 19 10.02 29.55 13.47
CA LYS A 19 9.94 28.75 14.72
C LYS A 19 10.41 27.28 14.60
N TYR A 20 11.14 26.90 13.54
CA TYR A 20 11.52 25.49 13.34
C TYR A 20 13.01 25.14 13.08
N PRO A 21 14.04 26.02 13.21
CA PRO A 21 15.42 25.57 13.03
C PRO A 21 16.05 24.97 14.31
N LEU A 22 15.48 25.23 15.50
CA LEU A 22 16.07 24.80 16.78
C LEU A 22 15.70 23.37 17.20
N LEU A 23 14.55 22.84 16.75
CA LEU A 23 14.13 21.46 17.05
C LEU A 23 14.88 20.42 16.22
N ALA A 24 15.21 20.73 14.97
CA ALA A 24 15.90 19.79 14.07
C ALA A 24 17.36 19.52 14.48
N LEU A 25 18.04 20.50 15.09
CA LEU A 25 19.42 20.34 15.57
C LEU A 25 19.50 19.51 16.87
N ALA A 26 18.47 19.55 17.71
CA ALA A 26 18.42 18.75 18.94
C ALA A 26 18.25 17.24 18.64
N SER A 27 17.49 16.89 17.60
CA SER A 27 17.27 15.48 17.20
C SER A 27 18.53 14.83 16.63
N LEU A 28 19.34 15.57 15.87
CA LEU A 28 20.60 15.06 15.30
C LEU A 28 21.69 14.85 16.36
N PHE A 29 21.69 15.64 17.44
CA PHE A 29 22.64 15.48 18.55
C PHE A 29 22.39 14.20 19.37
N ILE A 30 21.13 13.79 19.54
CA ILE A 30 20.76 12.55 20.24
C ILE A 30 21.22 11.32 19.45
N ILE A 31 21.11 11.33 18.12
CA ILE A 31 21.57 10.22 17.27
C ILE A 31 23.10 10.09 17.33
N TYR A 32 23.83 11.21 17.34
CA TYR A 32 25.30 11.19 17.46
C TYR A 32 25.76 10.64 18.82
N LEU A 33 25.06 10.97 19.91
CA LEU A 33 25.41 10.48 21.25
C LEU A 33 25.12 8.98 21.46
N ILE A 34 24.10 8.42 20.81
CA ILE A 34 23.83 6.98 20.85
C ILE A 34 24.86 6.20 20.01
N GLY A 35 25.33 6.76 18.90
CA GLY A 35 26.33 6.14 18.03
C GLY A 35 27.77 6.16 18.56
N ALA A 36 28.13 7.11 19.42
CA ALA A 36 29.49 7.29 19.93
C ALA A 36 29.80 6.56 21.26
N ALA A 37 28.80 5.92 21.87
CA ALA A 37 28.91 5.33 23.21
C ALA A 37 28.94 3.78 23.24
N SER A 38 29.15 3.10 22.10
CA SER A 38 29.32 1.64 22.08
C SER A 38 30.77 1.27 21.71
N PRO A 39 31.65 1.04 22.70
CA PRO A 39 32.93 0.37 22.48
C PRO A 39 32.65 -1.06 21.99
N GLY A 40 33.35 -1.46 20.93
CA GLY A 40 33.12 -2.74 20.27
C GLY A 40 33.50 -3.94 21.12
N ASP A 41 32.74 -5.02 20.95
CA ASP A 41 33.13 -6.35 21.39
C ASP A 41 33.37 -7.23 20.15
N ARG A 42 34.65 -7.49 19.88
CA ARG A 42 35.13 -8.43 18.87
C ARG A 42 35.46 -9.74 19.57
N ASN A 43 34.82 -10.82 19.13
CA ASN A 43 35.12 -12.23 19.42
C ASN A 43 34.69 -12.76 20.79
N VAL A 44 33.47 -13.32 20.82
CA VAL A 44 33.03 -14.28 21.84
C VAL A 44 32.53 -15.52 21.09
N PHE A 45 33.44 -16.49 20.95
CA PHE A 45 33.22 -17.92 20.71
C PHE A 45 32.39 -18.39 19.50
N ASN A 46 33.10 -18.91 18.51
CA ASN A 46 32.75 -20.16 17.78
C ASN A 46 33.92 -21.14 18.02
N PRO A 47 33.81 -22.49 17.92
CA PRO A 47 32.71 -23.28 17.38
C PRO A 47 32.35 -24.55 18.19
N ILE A 48 31.09 -25.01 18.09
CA ILE A 48 30.78 -26.45 18.20
C ILE A 48 29.95 -26.84 16.98
N ASN A 49 30.56 -27.64 16.11
CA ASN A 49 29.92 -28.35 15.02
C ASN A 49 28.74 -29.19 15.53
N ARG A 50 27.52 -28.93 15.05
CA ARG A 50 26.53 -30.00 14.87
C ARG A 50 25.39 -29.58 13.94
N PHE A 51 25.12 -30.47 13.00
CA PHE A 51 24.11 -30.42 11.94
C PHE A 51 24.43 -29.54 10.72
N THR A 52 25.19 -30.15 9.82
CA THR A 52 24.91 -30.09 8.38
C THR A 52 23.43 -30.39 8.15
N GLN A 53 22.62 -29.35 8.03
CA GLN A 53 21.47 -29.37 7.15
C GLN A 53 21.78 -28.35 6.07
N ASP A 54 22.18 -28.89 4.93
CA ASP A 54 22.36 -28.18 3.67
C ASP A 54 20.99 -27.67 3.23
N SER A 55 20.47 -26.66 3.93
CA SER A 55 19.32 -25.91 3.49
C SER A 55 19.87 -24.96 2.44
N LYS A 56 20.03 -25.51 1.23
CA LYS A 56 20.09 -24.72 0.01
C LYS A 56 18.83 -23.86 0.01
N SER A 57 18.94 -22.67 0.57
CA SER A 57 18.01 -21.57 0.34
C SER A 57 18.12 -21.28 -1.14
N THR A 58 17.34 -22.05 -1.90
CA THR A 58 17.00 -21.69 -3.25
C THR A 58 16.21 -20.42 -3.05
N SER A 59 16.83 -19.27 -3.31
CA SER A 59 16.09 -18.05 -3.61
C SER A 59 15.10 -18.48 -4.68
N VAL A 60 13.84 -18.70 -4.29
CA VAL A 60 12.76 -18.92 -5.24
C VAL A 60 12.86 -17.71 -6.15
N ALA A 61 13.19 -17.93 -7.42
CA ALA A 61 13.19 -16.85 -8.39
C ALA A 61 11.82 -16.19 -8.22
N ALA A 62 11.80 -14.91 -7.88
CA ALA A 62 10.55 -14.16 -7.81
C ALA A 62 9.80 -14.47 -9.10
N ASP A 63 8.58 -15.01 -8.98
CA ASP A 63 7.76 -15.25 -10.17
C ASP A 63 7.62 -13.88 -10.84
N VAL A 64 8.24 -13.74 -12.02
CA VAL A 64 8.25 -12.47 -12.77
C VAL A 64 6.83 -11.98 -13.05
N ASN A 65 5.83 -12.87 -12.98
CA ASN A 65 4.43 -12.53 -13.16
C ASN A 65 3.77 -11.92 -11.90
N GLU A 66 4.47 -11.92 -10.76
CA GLU A 66 4.07 -11.18 -9.55
C GLU A 66 4.75 -9.81 -9.44
N ASP A 67 5.52 -9.36 -10.44
CA ASP A 67 6.00 -7.97 -10.46
C ASP A 67 4.86 -6.95 -10.62
N VAL A 68 3.71 -7.39 -11.16
CA VAL A 68 2.50 -6.60 -11.36
C VAL A 68 1.38 -7.19 -10.50
N ALA A 69 0.71 -6.34 -9.72
CA ALA A 69 -0.47 -6.70 -8.95
C ALA A 69 -1.64 -5.76 -9.23
N PHE A 70 -2.85 -6.26 -9.04
CA PHE A 70 -4.08 -5.49 -9.20
C PHE A 70 -4.70 -5.26 -7.82
N CYS A 71 -4.86 -3.99 -7.46
CA CYS A 71 -5.64 -3.55 -6.32
C CYS A 71 -7.06 -3.24 -6.78
N VAL A 72 -8.01 -4.06 -6.38
CA VAL A 72 -9.39 -4.03 -6.88
C VAL A 72 -10.30 -3.52 -5.78
N ALA A 73 -10.88 -2.33 -5.95
CA ALA A 73 -11.92 -1.84 -5.05
C ALA A 73 -13.28 -2.34 -5.55
N THR A 74 -14.09 -2.88 -4.64
CA THR A 74 -15.41 -3.41 -5.00
C THR A 74 -16.31 -3.54 -3.78
N LYS A 75 -17.61 -3.67 -4.01
CA LYS A 75 -18.62 -3.85 -2.97
C LYS A 75 -19.82 -4.59 -3.54
N ASP A 76 -20.27 -5.66 -2.89
CA ASP A 76 -21.52 -6.39 -3.18
C ASP A 76 -21.64 -7.03 -4.58
N HIS A 77 -20.56 -7.10 -5.38
CA HIS A 77 -20.57 -7.67 -6.73
C HIS A 77 -19.53 -8.81 -6.89
N PRO A 78 -19.75 -9.99 -6.29
CA PRO A 78 -18.84 -11.13 -6.46
C PRO A 78 -18.77 -11.65 -7.90
N GLU A 79 -19.83 -11.49 -8.70
CA GLU A 79 -19.90 -11.90 -10.11
C GLU A 79 -18.94 -11.10 -10.99
N ASP A 80 -18.81 -9.80 -10.77
CA ASP A 80 -17.87 -8.95 -11.52
C ASP A 80 -16.43 -9.40 -11.26
N LEU A 81 -16.12 -9.75 -10.00
CA LEU A 81 -14.81 -10.30 -9.65
C LEU A 81 -14.50 -11.61 -10.37
N VAL A 82 -15.48 -12.50 -10.56
CA VAL A 82 -15.27 -13.76 -11.30
C VAL A 82 -14.83 -13.46 -12.74
N GLU A 83 -15.55 -12.60 -13.45
CA GLU A 83 -15.22 -12.24 -14.82
C GLU A 83 -13.87 -11.49 -14.90
N PHE A 84 -13.68 -10.51 -14.01
CA PHE A 84 -12.47 -9.73 -13.89
C PHE A 84 -11.23 -10.61 -13.68
N PHE A 85 -11.30 -11.58 -12.76
CA PHE A 85 -10.20 -12.48 -12.49
C PHE A 85 -9.93 -13.42 -13.64
N ILE A 86 -10.95 -14.05 -14.20
CA ILE A 86 -10.78 -14.95 -15.34
C ILE A 86 -10.09 -14.22 -16.49
N HIS A 87 -10.55 -13.00 -16.82
CA HIS A 87 -9.98 -12.20 -17.88
C HIS A 87 -8.50 -11.84 -17.61
N HIS A 88 -8.21 -11.21 -16.47
CA HIS A 88 -6.86 -10.70 -16.21
C HIS A 88 -5.86 -11.81 -15.85
N TYR A 89 -6.30 -12.91 -15.24
CA TYR A 89 -5.43 -14.04 -14.91
C TYR A 89 -5.12 -14.91 -16.13
N HIS A 90 -6.15 -15.30 -16.91
CA HIS A 90 -5.96 -16.22 -18.02
C HIS A 90 -5.55 -15.53 -19.32
N HIS A 91 -6.05 -14.32 -19.62
CA HIS A 91 -5.74 -13.63 -20.87
C HIS A 91 -4.51 -12.72 -20.75
N HIS A 92 -4.35 -12.03 -19.61
CA HIS A 92 -3.25 -11.08 -19.38
C HIS A 92 -2.11 -11.61 -18.51
N GLY A 93 -2.31 -12.75 -17.85
CA GLY A 93 -1.27 -13.40 -17.04
C GLY A 93 -0.98 -12.74 -15.70
N ILE A 94 -1.86 -11.87 -15.19
CA ILE A 94 -1.74 -11.25 -13.87
C ILE A 94 -1.88 -12.33 -12.79
N ARG A 95 -0.93 -12.40 -11.84
CA ARG A 95 -0.90 -13.47 -10.81
C ARG A 95 -1.19 -13.00 -9.40
N ARG A 96 -1.46 -11.71 -9.18
CA ARG A 96 -1.69 -11.18 -7.83
C ARG A 96 -2.83 -10.17 -7.82
N PHE A 97 -3.86 -10.46 -7.04
CA PHE A 97 -5.03 -9.62 -6.85
C PHE A 97 -5.25 -9.33 -5.37
N TYR A 98 -5.49 -8.05 -5.05
CA TYR A 98 -5.87 -7.57 -3.74
C TYR A 98 -7.29 -7.01 -3.82
N VAL A 99 -8.26 -7.77 -3.33
CA VAL A 99 -9.65 -7.33 -3.23
C VAL A 99 -9.79 -6.47 -1.98
N MET A 100 -10.06 -5.20 -2.20
CA MET A 100 -10.35 -4.22 -1.17
C MET A 100 -11.87 -4.05 -1.10
N ASP A 101 -12.50 -4.86 -0.28
CA ASP A 101 -13.96 -4.97 -0.11
C ASP A 101 -14.47 -3.78 0.71
N ASP A 102 -15.18 -2.85 0.06
CA ASP A 102 -15.73 -1.61 0.67
C ASP A 102 -17.01 -1.88 1.48
N GLY A 103 -16.96 -2.88 2.36
CA GLY A 103 -18.04 -3.19 3.29
C GLY A 103 -19.23 -3.82 2.59
N SER A 104 -18.98 -4.84 1.76
CA SER A 104 -20.03 -5.70 1.23
C SER A 104 -20.89 -6.28 2.36
N SER A 105 -22.18 -6.38 2.11
CA SER A 105 -23.18 -7.00 2.99
C SER A 105 -22.83 -8.44 3.36
N THR A 106 -22.28 -9.19 2.40
CA THR A 106 -21.60 -10.47 2.61
C THR A 106 -20.14 -10.30 2.22
N PRO A 107 -19.16 -10.53 3.12
CA PRO A 107 -17.75 -10.32 2.79
C PRO A 107 -17.35 -11.17 1.58
N LEU A 108 -16.76 -10.55 0.57
CA LEU A 108 -16.39 -11.19 -0.70
C LEU A 108 -15.40 -12.35 -0.48
N SER A 109 -14.60 -12.28 0.58
CA SER A 109 -13.72 -13.37 0.99
C SER A 109 -14.43 -14.71 1.23
N THR A 110 -15.73 -14.70 1.52
CA THR A 110 -16.57 -15.89 1.78
C THR A 110 -17.10 -16.56 0.52
N PHE A 111 -16.95 -15.94 -0.65
CA PHE A 111 -17.33 -16.55 -1.92
C PHE A 111 -16.39 -17.69 -2.29
N ASN A 112 -16.96 -18.81 -2.75
CA ASN A 112 -16.27 -20.09 -2.82
C ASN A 112 -15.37 -20.26 -4.06
N ASP A 113 -15.78 -19.77 -5.23
CA ASP A 113 -15.08 -20.05 -6.48
C ASP A 113 -15.00 -18.81 -7.38
N TYR A 114 -13.82 -18.23 -7.46
CA TYR A 114 -13.52 -17.06 -8.26
C TYR A 114 -13.01 -17.38 -9.67
N GLY A 115 -13.02 -18.65 -10.07
CA GLY A 115 -12.52 -19.09 -11.38
C GLY A 115 -10.99 -19.13 -11.50
N ILE A 116 -10.25 -18.75 -10.45
CA ILE A 116 -8.79 -18.77 -10.39
C ILE A 116 -8.32 -19.37 -9.05
N PRO A 117 -7.06 -19.88 -8.95
CA PRO A 117 -6.56 -20.44 -7.70
C PRO A 117 -6.57 -19.40 -6.57
N ARG A 118 -7.11 -19.79 -5.40
CA ARG A 118 -7.39 -18.88 -4.29
C ARG A 118 -6.13 -18.20 -3.74
N GLU A 119 -4.98 -18.87 -3.84
CA GLU A 119 -3.67 -18.35 -3.43
C GLU A 119 -3.25 -17.08 -4.18
N HIS A 120 -3.86 -16.77 -5.34
CA HIS A 120 -3.59 -15.54 -6.10
C HIS A 120 -4.42 -14.34 -5.65
N VAL A 121 -5.42 -14.55 -4.78
CA VAL A 121 -6.37 -13.51 -4.34
C VAL A 121 -6.29 -13.32 -2.83
N SER A 122 -5.97 -12.10 -2.42
CA SER A 122 -6.02 -11.67 -1.03
C SER A 122 -7.18 -10.69 -0.82
N PHE A 123 -7.83 -10.77 0.35
CA PHE A 123 -9.00 -9.94 0.67
C PHE A 123 -8.70 -9.05 1.86
N HIS A 124 -9.12 -7.80 1.77
CA HIS A 124 -9.15 -6.84 2.85
C HIS A 124 -10.55 -6.25 2.96
N TYR A 125 -11.18 -6.35 4.12
CA TYR A 125 -12.56 -5.92 4.35
C TYR A 125 -12.59 -4.63 5.17
N PHE A 126 -13.28 -3.61 4.66
CA PHE A 126 -13.56 -2.38 5.38
C PHE A 126 -14.95 -2.44 5.99
N ASP A 127 -15.04 -2.56 7.31
CA ASP A 127 -16.32 -2.50 8.02
C ASP A 127 -16.87 -1.07 8.11
N ASP A 128 -18.09 -0.94 8.65
CA ASP A 128 -18.73 0.37 8.83
C ASP A 128 -17.93 1.32 9.74
N ALA A 129 -17.12 0.79 10.65
CA ALA A 129 -16.30 1.61 11.54
C ALA A 129 -15.07 2.20 10.82
N ALA A 130 -14.62 1.57 9.72
CA ALA A 130 -13.55 2.05 8.87
C ALA A 130 -14.00 3.10 7.83
N LYS A 131 -15.30 3.45 7.78
CA LYS A 131 -15.82 4.41 6.80
C LYS A 131 -15.32 5.82 7.03
N VAL A 132 -14.72 6.40 6.00
CA VAL A 132 -14.25 7.78 5.94
C VAL A 132 -14.84 8.50 4.73
N SER A 133 -14.70 9.83 4.72
CA SER A 133 -14.98 10.60 3.50
C SER A 133 -13.99 10.18 2.40
N LEU A 134 -14.50 9.96 1.18
CA LEU A 134 -13.72 9.51 0.02
C LEU A 134 -13.11 8.11 0.18
N MET A 135 -13.97 7.11 0.47
CA MET A 135 -13.55 5.72 0.68
C MET A 135 -12.65 5.15 -0.43
N GLN A 136 -12.91 5.45 -1.70
CA GLN A 136 -12.08 4.95 -2.80
C GLN A 136 -10.60 5.38 -2.66
N ILE A 137 -10.36 6.65 -2.32
CA ILE A 137 -8.99 7.16 -2.08
C ILE A 137 -8.38 6.47 -0.85
N HIS A 138 -9.16 6.28 0.20
CA HIS A 138 -8.72 5.60 1.41
C HIS A 138 -8.32 4.14 1.12
N ILE A 139 -9.16 3.41 0.39
CA ILE A 139 -8.95 2.03 -0.04
C ILE A 139 -7.65 1.89 -0.82
N TYR A 140 -7.45 2.69 -1.87
CA TYR A 140 -6.23 2.59 -2.68
C TYR A 140 -4.99 2.98 -1.88
N SER A 141 -5.08 3.99 -1.00
CA SER A 141 -3.99 4.37 -0.11
C SER A 141 -3.62 3.22 0.84
N GLU A 142 -4.62 2.54 1.39
CA GLU A 142 -4.43 1.40 2.29
C GLU A 142 -3.85 0.19 1.55
N CYS A 143 -4.27 -0.04 0.31
CA CYS A 143 -3.72 -1.06 -0.56
C CYS A 143 -2.22 -0.85 -0.84
N ILE A 144 -1.82 0.39 -1.14
CA ILE A 144 -0.39 0.77 -1.26
C ILE A 144 0.34 0.49 0.05
N ARG A 145 -0.24 0.89 1.19
CA ARG A 145 0.38 0.72 2.50
C ARG A 145 0.61 -0.76 2.85
N LEU A 146 -0.34 -1.62 2.50
CA LEU A 146 -0.31 -3.05 2.81
C LEU A 146 0.56 -3.86 1.84
N TYR A 147 0.48 -3.53 0.55
CA TYR A 147 0.97 -4.42 -0.51
C TYR A 147 1.89 -3.75 -1.53
N GLY A 148 1.99 -2.42 -1.53
CA GLY A 148 2.75 -1.65 -2.52
C GLY A 148 4.23 -2.04 -2.60
N SER A 149 4.86 -2.39 -1.48
CA SER A 149 6.28 -2.80 -1.45
C SER A 149 6.56 -4.18 -2.04
N ASN A 150 5.53 -4.98 -2.32
CA ASN A 150 5.69 -6.37 -2.79
C ASN A 150 5.79 -6.46 -4.32
N HIS A 151 5.51 -5.37 -5.04
CA HIS A 151 5.37 -5.36 -6.49
C HIS A 151 6.15 -4.19 -7.09
N LYS A 152 6.55 -4.33 -8.36
CA LYS A 152 7.14 -3.22 -9.13
C LYS A 152 6.06 -2.28 -9.64
N TRP A 153 4.90 -2.83 -9.98
CA TRP A 153 3.74 -2.09 -10.47
C TRP A 153 2.46 -2.58 -9.78
N MET A 154 1.58 -1.63 -9.49
CA MET A 154 0.25 -1.91 -8.96
C MET A 154 -0.78 -1.12 -9.76
N ALA A 155 -1.77 -1.81 -10.31
CA ALA A 155 -2.96 -1.18 -10.89
C ALA A 155 -3.98 -0.91 -9.77
N PHE A 156 -4.67 0.22 -9.85
CA PHE A 156 -5.82 0.56 -9.01
C PHE A 156 -7.02 0.65 -9.92
N ILE A 157 -8.01 -0.20 -9.71
CA ILE A 157 -9.08 -0.44 -10.69
C ILE A 157 -10.32 -0.95 -9.96
N ASP A 158 -11.50 -0.61 -10.47
CA ASP A 158 -12.77 -1.14 -9.96
C ASP A 158 -13.06 -2.51 -10.60
N SER A 159 -13.88 -3.36 -9.98
CA SER A 159 -14.09 -4.75 -10.43
C SER A 159 -14.80 -4.89 -11.78
N ASP A 160 -15.46 -3.84 -12.26
CA ASP A 160 -16.20 -3.79 -13.53
C ASP A 160 -15.40 -3.12 -14.67
N GLU A 161 -14.15 -2.73 -14.42
CA GLU A 161 -13.28 -2.12 -15.41
C GLU A 161 -12.31 -3.16 -16.00
N PHE A 162 -12.22 -3.20 -17.34
CA PHE A 162 -11.40 -4.19 -18.05
C PHE A 162 -10.25 -3.53 -18.80
N ILE A 163 -9.05 -4.08 -18.61
CA ILE A 163 -7.87 -3.73 -19.40
C ILE A 163 -7.74 -4.76 -20.52
N GLU A 164 -7.55 -4.28 -21.75
CA GLU A 164 -7.34 -5.11 -22.93
C GLU A 164 -6.18 -4.59 -23.77
N THR A 165 -5.45 -5.51 -24.40
CA THR A 165 -4.42 -5.17 -25.37
C THR A 165 -5.00 -5.30 -26.77
N ILE A 166 -5.11 -4.18 -27.48
CA ILE A 166 -5.52 -4.17 -28.88
C ILE A 166 -4.27 -4.36 -29.73
N LYS A 167 -4.27 -5.37 -30.60
CA LYS A 167 -3.21 -5.60 -31.59
C LYS A 167 -3.39 -4.73 -32.82
#